data_AF-A0A7G1IBQ4-F1
#
_entry.id   AF-A0A7G1IBQ4-F1
#
_cell.length_a   1.000
_cell.length_b   1.000
_cell.length_c   1.000
_cell.angle_alpha   90.00
_cell.angle_beta   90.00
_cell.angle_gamma   90.00
#
_symmetry.space_group_name_H-M   'P 1'
#
loop_
_entity.id
_entity.type
_entity.pdbx_description
1 polymer ?
#
loop_
_entity_poly.entity_id
_entity_poly.type
_entity_poly.pdbx_seq_one_letter_code
_entity_poly.pdbx_strand_id
1 'polypeptide(L)'
;MGPKPFTPSIDWSGAFVDSLYWIGKAWAISAVCVLAVLVLLRFLTPWGRQYWRITREYFVGPRSIWVWLMLGVLLLSVVLAVRLNVLFSYQGNDMYTALQKAFQGAAAGDEVVKRSGVQGFWMSIGVFSIMAVIHVVRVMADIYLTQRFIIAWRVWLTDHLTKDWLDGRAYYRDLFIDETIDNPDQRIQQDIDIFTAGVGGTPNAPSNGTGSTLLFGAVQSIISVISFTAILWNLSGTLNIWGVSFPGQCSGPFLVMCSLPRSSPSSSGVH
;
A
#
# COMPACT_ATOMS: atom_id res chain seq x y z
N MET A 1 -21.24 33.12 6.27
CA MET A 1 -21.01 32.71 4.86
C MET A 1 -22.34 32.31 4.27
N GLY A 2 -22.73 32.82 3.10
CA GLY A 2 -24.01 32.50 2.47
C GLY A 2 -24.18 31.00 2.14
N PRO A 3 -25.41 30.53 1.93
CA PRO A 3 -25.70 29.14 1.57
C PRO A 3 -25.01 28.79 0.25
N LYS A 4 -24.05 27.85 0.31
CA LYS A 4 -23.35 27.33 -0.87
C LYS A 4 -23.83 25.89 -1.15
N PRO A 5 -24.13 25.55 -2.41
CA PRO A 5 -24.52 24.21 -2.81
C PRO A 5 -23.40 23.19 -2.58
N PHE A 6 -23.74 21.90 -2.64
CA PHE A 6 -22.76 20.83 -2.52
C PHE A 6 -21.78 20.85 -3.70
N THR A 7 -20.49 20.77 -3.38
CA THR A 7 -19.40 20.62 -4.35
C THR A 7 -18.58 19.38 -3.96
N PRO A 8 -18.38 18.41 -4.86
CA PRO A 8 -17.52 17.25 -4.59
C PRO A 8 -16.09 17.67 -4.22
N SER A 9 -15.42 16.87 -3.39
CA SER A 9 -14.02 17.09 -3.02
C SER A 9 -13.04 16.85 -4.18
N ILE A 10 -13.39 15.94 -5.10
CA ILE A 10 -12.60 15.62 -6.29
C ILE A 10 -13.51 15.50 -7.53
N ASP A 11 -12.92 15.66 -8.72
CA ASP A 11 -13.61 15.34 -9.97
C ASP A 11 -13.62 13.84 -10.21
N TRP A 12 -14.76 13.21 -9.91
CA TRP A 12 -14.97 11.78 -10.07
C TRP A 12 -14.87 11.30 -11.53
N SER A 13 -15.03 12.18 -12.52
CA SER A 13 -14.94 11.80 -13.94
C SER A 13 -13.50 11.57 -14.41
N GLY A 14 -12.55 12.38 -13.93
CA GLY A 14 -11.11 12.22 -14.18
C GLY A 14 -10.40 11.26 -13.24
N ALA A 15 -11.03 10.91 -12.11
CA ALA A 15 -10.43 10.14 -11.02
C ALA A 15 -9.81 8.80 -11.45
N PHE A 16 -10.35 8.16 -12.49
CA PHE A 16 -9.80 6.90 -13.01
C PHE A 16 -8.41 7.09 -13.65
N VAL A 17 -8.28 8.06 -14.56
CA VAL A 17 -7.03 8.34 -15.29
C VAL A 17 -5.96 8.85 -14.33
N ASP A 18 -6.33 9.75 -13.43
CA ASP A 18 -5.44 10.27 -12.38
C ASP A 18 -4.94 9.14 -11.47
N SER A 19 -5.82 8.20 -11.13
CA SER A 19 -5.43 7.04 -10.33
C SER A 19 -4.48 6.11 -11.08
N LEU A 20 -4.69 5.86 -12.38
CA LEU A 20 -3.76 5.05 -13.19
C LEU A 20 -2.37 5.67 -13.25
N TYR A 21 -2.28 6.99 -13.51
CA TYR A 21 -1.00 7.69 -13.53
C TYR A 21 -0.31 7.64 -12.16
N TRP A 22 -1.06 7.91 -11.09
CA TRP A 22 -0.53 7.84 -9.73
C TRP A 22 -0.02 6.44 -9.38
N ILE A 23 -0.80 5.39 -9.70
CA ILE A 23 -0.43 4.00 -9.47
C ILE A 23 0.84 3.65 -10.22
N GLY A 24 0.93 3.98 -11.52
CA GLY A 24 2.12 3.70 -12.32
C GLY A 24 3.38 4.37 -11.77
N LYS A 25 3.28 5.65 -11.38
CA LYS A 25 4.39 6.40 -10.78
C LYS A 25 4.78 5.83 -9.42
N ALA A 26 3.83 5.58 -8.54
CA ALA A 26 4.08 5.03 -7.20
C ALA A 26 4.69 3.62 -7.30
N TRP A 27 4.16 2.77 -8.18
CA TRP A 27 4.68 1.43 -8.41
C TRP A 27 6.13 1.44 -8.90
N ALA A 28 6.46 2.28 -9.88
CA ALA A 28 7.83 2.39 -10.40
C ALA A 28 8.82 2.86 -9.32
N ILE A 29 8.45 3.90 -8.55
CA ILE A 29 9.28 4.40 -7.45
C ILE A 29 9.46 3.31 -6.38
N SER A 30 8.36 2.67 -5.95
CA SER A 30 8.40 1.61 -4.95
C SER A 30 9.24 0.42 -5.41
N ALA A 31 9.15 0.01 -6.67
CA ALA A 31 9.94 -1.10 -7.22
C ALA A 31 11.45 -0.79 -7.13
N VAL A 32 11.87 0.41 -7.54
CA VAL A 32 13.27 0.84 -7.45
C VAL A 32 13.73 0.90 -5.99
N CYS A 33 12.94 1.51 -5.11
CA CYS A 33 13.28 1.61 -3.68
C CYS A 33 13.38 0.24 -3.01
N VAL A 34 12.43 -0.67 -3.28
CA VAL A 34 12.44 -2.03 -2.72
C VAL A 34 13.69 -2.77 -3.19
N LEU A 35 14.00 -2.75 -4.49
CA LEU A 35 15.21 -3.40 -5.00
C LEU A 35 16.48 -2.82 -4.37
N ALA A 36 16.59 -1.49 -4.26
CA ALA A 36 17.74 -0.85 -3.63
C ALA A 36 17.89 -1.29 -2.15
N VAL A 37 16.80 -1.31 -1.40
CA VAL A 37 16.79 -1.76 0.01
C VAL A 37 17.16 -3.23 0.11
N LEU A 38 16.62 -4.11 -0.73
CA LEU A 38 16.95 -5.54 -0.73
C LEU A 38 18.43 -5.79 -1.04
N VAL A 39 18.99 -5.04 -1.98
CA VAL A 39 20.43 -5.10 -2.31
C VAL A 39 21.27 -4.65 -1.12
N LEU A 40 20.91 -3.54 -0.47
CA LEU A 40 21.60 -3.07 0.73
C LEU A 40 21.52 -4.10 1.86
N LEU A 41 20.33 -4.66 2.14
CA LEU A 41 20.15 -5.69 3.17
C LEU A 41 20.99 -6.93 2.90
N ARG A 42 21.08 -7.37 1.64
CA ARG A 42 21.93 -8.49 1.25
C ARG A 42 23.39 -8.29 1.66
N PHE A 43 23.94 -7.09 1.53
CA PHE A 43 25.35 -6.83 1.79
C PHE A 43 25.64 -6.39 3.23
N LEU A 44 24.75 -5.59 3.83
CA LEU A 44 24.96 -4.99 5.13
C LEU A 44 24.61 -5.92 6.29
N THR A 45 23.72 -6.91 6.11
CA THR A 45 23.27 -7.76 7.22
C THR A 45 23.75 -9.22 7.08
N PRO A 46 24.07 -9.90 8.21
CA PRO A 46 24.46 -11.30 8.18
C PRO A 46 23.30 -12.21 7.77
N TRP A 47 22.09 -11.95 8.28
CA TRP A 47 20.88 -12.71 7.94
C TRP A 47 20.46 -12.53 6.48
N GLY A 48 20.71 -11.36 5.87
CA GLY A 48 20.42 -11.12 4.46
C GLY A 48 21.29 -11.99 3.54
N ARG A 49 22.56 -12.20 3.91
CA ARG A 49 23.45 -13.13 3.20
C ARG A 49 22.99 -14.59 3.34
N GLN A 50 22.54 -15.00 4.52
CA GLN A 50 22.01 -16.34 4.76
C GLN A 50 20.72 -16.59 3.96
N TYR A 51 19.79 -15.63 3.98
CA TYR A 51 18.55 -15.67 3.20
C TYR A 51 18.83 -15.84 1.70
N TRP A 52 19.76 -15.05 1.17
CA TRP A 52 20.13 -15.13 -0.25
C TRP A 52 20.79 -16.48 -0.58
N ARG A 53 21.60 -17.05 0.32
CA ARG A 53 22.23 -18.36 0.10
C ARG A 53 21.20 -19.47 -0.07
N ILE A 54 20.13 -19.47 0.73
CA ILE A 54 19.11 -20.53 0.73
C ILE A 54 18.19 -20.43 -0.51
N THR A 55 17.86 -19.22 -0.96
CA THR A 55 16.76 -18.99 -1.91
C THR A 55 17.20 -18.49 -3.28
N ARG A 56 18.50 -18.22 -3.48
CA ARG A 56 19.05 -17.65 -4.71
C ARG A 56 18.59 -18.37 -5.96
N GLU A 57 18.59 -19.70 -5.96
CA GLU A 57 18.28 -20.50 -7.16
C GLU A 57 16.82 -20.38 -7.61
N TYR A 58 15.92 -19.93 -6.73
CA TYR A 58 14.54 -19.63 -7.10
C TYR A 58 14.43 -18.32 -7.89
N PHE A 59 15.22 -17.32 -7.50
CA PHE A 59 15.16 -15.96 -8.05
C PHE A 59 16.12 -15.72 -9.22
N VAL A 60 17.03 -16.66 -9.49
CA VAL A 60 18.03 -16.56 -10.56
C VAL A 60 17.85 -17.70 -11.56
N GLY A 61 17.86 -17.38 -12.85
CA GLY A 61 17.77 -18.37 -13.94
C GLY A 61 16.66 -18.05 -14.95
N PRO A 62 16.53 -18.82 -16.04
CA PRO A 62 15.61 -18.51 -17.14
C PRO A 62 14.13 -18.55 -16.73
N ARG A 63 13.77 -19.39 -15.75
CA ARG A 63 12.39 -19.49 -15.23
C ARG A 63 12.03 -18.40 -14.20
N SER A 64 13.02 -17.67 -13.68
CA SER A 64 12.81 -16.63 -12.66
C SER A 64 12.00 -15.44 -13.15
N ILE A 65 11.87 -15.24 -14.46
CA ILE A 65 11.09 -14.13 -15.03
C ILE A 65 9.64 -14.15 -14.55
N TRP A 66 9.04 -15.33 -14.40
CA TRP A 66 7.67 -15.48 -13.90
C TRP A 66 7.56 -15.18 -12.40
N VAL A 67 8.62 -15.47 -11.64
CA VAL A 67 8.71 -15.12 -10.22
C VAL A 67 8.76 -13.60 -10.05
N TRP A 68 9.63 -12.92 -10.82
CA TRP A 68 9.73 -11.46 -10.81
C TRP A 68 8.46 -10.77 -11.31
N LEU A 69 7.81 -11.31 -12.34
CA LEU A 69 6.52 -10.82 -12.82
C LEU A 69 5.46 -10.93 -11.72
N MET A 70 5.37 -12.10 -11.07
CA MET A 70 4.43 -12.30 -9.96
C MET A 70 4.69 -11.31 -8.82
N LEU A 71 5.95 -11.13 -8.38
CA LEU A 71 6.32 -10.13 -7.37
C LEU A 71 5.94 -8.71 -7.79
N GLY A 72 6.10 -8.36 -9.07
CA GLY A 72 5.66 -7.08 -9.62
C GLY A 72 4.14 -6.89 -9.55
N VAL A 73 3.36 -7.95 -9.82
CA VAL A 73 1.89 -7.93 -9.70
C VAL A 73 1.46 -7.82 -8.24
N LEU A 74 2.11 -8.53 -7.31
CA LEU A 74 1.84 -8.39 -5.87
C LEU A 74 2.16 -6.97 -5.39
N LEU A 75 3.27 -6.39 -5.83
CA LEU A 75 3.60 -4.99 -5.55
C LEU A 75 2.53 -4.03 -6.09
N LEU A 76 2.03 -4.28 -7.32
CA LEU A 76 0.96 -3.50 -7.91
C LEU A 76 -0.34 -3.61 -7.08
N SER A 77 -0.66 -4.81 -6.61
CA SER A 77 -1.81 -5.04 -5.73
C SER A 77 -1.74 -4.16 -4.48
N VAL A 78 -0.56 -4.03 -3.85
CA VAL A 78 -0.36 -3.16 -2.66
C VAL A 78 -0.60 -1.70 -2.97
N VAL A 79 0.00 -1.19 -4.04
CA VAL A 79 -0.16 0.21 -4.46
C VAL A 79 -1.63 0.51 -4.76
N LEU A 80 -2.32 -0.41 -5.44
CA LEU A 80 -3.75 -0.33 -5.71
C LEU A 80 -4.58 -0.30 -4.42
N ALA A 81 -4.22 -1.10 -3.42
CA ALA A 81 -4.88 -1.10 -2.11
C ALA A 81 -4.82 0.29 -1.46
N VAL A 82 -3.63 0.90 -1.45
CA VAL A 82 -3.44 2.22 -0.85
C VAL A 82 -4.23 3.28 -1.63
N ARG A 83 -4.23 3.22 -2.96
CA ARG A 83 -5.02 4.16 -3.78
C ARG A 83 -6.52 4.03 -3.52
N LEU A 84 -7.04 2.81 -3.38
CA LEU A 84 -8.45 2.59 -3.02
C LEU A 84 -8.78 3.17 -1.64
N ASN A 85 -7.90 2.98 -0.63
CA ASN A 85 -8.09 3.57 0.70
C ASN A 85 -8.13 5.11 0.65
N VAL A 86 -7.32 5.71 -0.21
CA VAL A 86 -7.33 7.17 -0.45
C VAL A 86 -8.67 7.60 -1.06
N LEU A 87 -9.16 6.89 -2.09
CA LEU A 87 -10.44 7.19 -2.74
C LEU A 87 -11.63 7.00 -1.80
N PHE A 88 -11.61 5.98 -0.95
CA PHE A 88 -12.63 5.80 0.10
C PHE A 88 -12.65 6.96 1.10
N SER A 89 -11.50 7.56 1.38
CA SER A 89 -11.43 8.73 2.28
C SER A 89 -12.13 9.96 1.66
N TYR A 90 -11.91 10.23 0.37
CA TYR A 90 -12.59 11.32 -0.35
C TYR A 90 -14.10 11.05 -0.49
N GLN A 91 -14.49 9.83 -0.83
CA GLN A 91 -15.90 9.46 -0.91
C GLN A 91 -16.61 9.60 0.45
N GLY A 92 -15.96 9.20 1.54
CA GLY A 92 -16.48 9.40 2.89
C GLY A 92 -16.69 10.89 3.21
N ASN A 93 -15.72 11.74 2.86
CA ASN A 93 -15.83 13.19 3.03
C ASN A 93 -17.00 13.79 2.24
N ASP A 94 -17.18 13.39 0.98
CA ASP A 94 -18.28 13.83 0.12
C ASP A 94 -19.64 13.42 0.70
N MET A 95 -19.75 12.17 1.17
CA MET A 95 -20.98 11.63 1.77
C MET A 95 -21.38 12.41 3.03
N TYR A 96 -20.45 12.64 3.95
CA TYR A 96 -20.72 13.41 5.17
C TYR A 96 -21.05 14.88 4.87
N THR A 97 -20.34 15.49 3.91
CA THR A 97 -20.59 16.88 3.51
C THR A 97 -21.97 17.03 2.86
N ALA A 98 -22.36 16.09 1.99
CA ALA A 98 -23.67 16.08 1.36
C ALA A 98 -24.80 15.96 2.39
N LEU A 99 -24.64 15.07 3.37
CA LEU A 99 -25.58 14.89 4.48
C LEU A 99 -25.70 16.17 5.32
N GLN A 100 -24.57 16.78 5.68
CA GLN A 100 -24.54 18.03 6.44
C GLN A 100 -25.26 19.16 5.69
N LYS A 101 -25.05 19.27 4.38
CA LYS A 101 -25.73 20.26 3.53
C LYS A 101 -27.24 20.01 3.45
N ALA A 102 -27.66 18.76 3.35
CA ALA A 102 -29.08 18.41 3.32
C ALA A 102 -29.81 18.84 4.61
N PHE A 103 -29.20 18.57 5.78
CA PHE A 103 -29.76 18.99 7.06
C PHE A 103 -29.72 20.50 7.28
N GLN A 104 -28.64 21.17 6.88
CA GLN A 104 -28.55 22.64 6.96
C GLN A 104 -29.59 23.33 6.07
N GLY A 105 -29.80 22.83 4.85
CA GLY A 105 -30.84 23.35 3.95
C GLY A 105 -32.25 23.14 4.53
N ALA A 106 -32.51 21.97 5.12
CA ALA A 106 -33.78 21.71 5.79
C ALA A 106 -34.04 22.64 6.99
N ALA A 107 -33.02 22.88 7.83
CA ALA A 107 -33.12 23.77 8.98
C ALA A 107 -33.27 25.25 8.60
N ALA A 108 -32.66 25.66 7.48
CA ALA A 108 -32.73 27.03 6.97
C ALA A 108 -33.96 27.31 6.09
N GLY A 109 -34.78 26.30 5.78
CA GLY A 109 -35.90 26.42 4.82
C GLY A 109 -35.44 26.62 3.36
N ASP A 110 -34.17 26.35 3.05
CA ASP A 110 -33.59 26.51 1.71
C ASP A 110 -33.67 25.18 0.95
N GLU A 111 -34.72 25.05 0.13
CA GLU A 111 -34.96 23.86 -0.69
C GLU A 111 -33.88 23.62 -1.75
N VAL A 112 -33.15 24.66 -2.19
CA VAL A 112 -32.07 24.51 -3.18
C VAL A 112 -30.89 23.78 -2.55
N VAL A 113 -30.48 24.21 -1.35
CA VAL A 113 -29.38 23.58 -0.61
C VAL A 113 -29.75 22.16 -0.18
N LYS A 114 -30.99 21.95 0.27
CA LYS A 114 -31.49 20.64 0.66
C LYS A 114 -31.48 19.65 -0.50
N ARG A 115 -32.02 20.04 -1.67
CA ARG A 115 -32.05 19.18 -2.86
C ARG A 115 -30.64 18.86 -3.36
N SER A 116 -29.74 19.84 -3.34
CA SER A 116 -28.34 19.67 -3.69
C SER A 116 -27.63 18.66 -2.78
N GLY A 117 -27.84 18.73 -1.46
CA GLY A 117 -27.30 17.76 -0.50
C GLY A 117 -27.84 16.33 -0.71
N VAL A 118 -29.14 16.18 -0.94
CA VAL A 118 -29.76 14.86 -1.23
C VAL A 118 -29.19 14.24 -2.51
N GLN A 119 -29.02 15.04 -3.56
CA GLN A 119 -28.42 14.57 -4.81
C GLN A 119 -26.95 14.16 -4.62
N GLY A 120 -26.17 14.96 -3.89
CA GLY A 120 -24.77 14.65 -3.56
C GLY A 120 -24.62 13.35 -2.77
N PHE A 121 -25.57 13.06 -1.88
CA PHE A 121 -25.60 11.81 -1.12
C PHE A 121 -25.79 10.59 -2.03
N TRP A 122 -26.80 10.60 -2.91
CA TRP A 122 -27.04 9.49 -3.84
C TRP A 122 -25.89 9.28 -4.84
N MET A 123 -25.26 10.37 -5.29
CA MET A 123 -24.03 10.28 -6.10
C MET A 123 -22.91 9.57 -5.32
N SER A 124 -22.67 9.97 -4.08
CA SER A 124 -21.62 9.39 -3.22
C SER A 124 -21.88 7.90 -2.93
N ILE A 125 -23.14 7.48 -2.80
CA ILE A 125 -23.53 6.08 -2.65
C ILE A 125 -23.23 5.28 -3.94
N GLY A 126 -23.56 5.83 -5.11
CA GLY A 126 -23.25 5.17 -6.39
C GLY A 126 -21.74 4.93 -6.58
N VAL A 127 -20.92 5.95 -6.27
CA VAL A 127 -19.46 5.85 -6.30
C VAL A 127 -18.95 4.79 -5.30
N PHE A 128 -19.48 4.79 -4.08
CA PHE A 128 -19.14 3.78 -3.07
C PHE A 128 -19.43 2.37 -3.55
N SER A 129 -20.60 2.11 -4.14
CA SER A 129 -20.97 0.77 -4.62
C SER A 129 -19.98 0.24 -5.67
N ILE A 130 -19.55 1.08 -6.62
CA ILE A 130 -18.56 0.68 -7.64
C ILE A 130 -17.21 0.38 -6.99
N MET A 131 -16.73 1.27 -6.11
CA MET A 131 -15.45 1.07 -5.43
C MET A 131 -15.45 -0.15 -4.49
N ALA A 132 -16.58 -0.44 -3.83
CA ALA A 132 -16.73 -1.60 -2.97
C ALA A 132 -16.57 -2.91 -3.76
N VAL A 133 -17.18 -3.01 -4.95
CA VAL A 133 -17.01 -4.18 -5.83
C VAL A 133 -15.54 -4.33 -6.23
N ILE A 134 -14.89 -3.25 -6.68
CA ILE A 134 -13.47 -3.26 -7.05
C ILE A 134 -12.59 -3.69 -5.86
N HIS A 135 -12.89 -3.18 -4.66
CA HIS A 135 -12.16 -3.53 -3.44
C HIS A 135 -12.27 -5.02 -3.12
N VAL A 136 -13.48 -5.59 -3.13
CA VAL A 136 -13.68 -7.02 -2.85
C VAL A 136 -12.97 -7.88 -3.88
N VAL A 137 -13.11 -7.57 -5.18
CA VAL A 137 -12.41 -8.30 -6.26
C VAL A 137 -10.90 -8.25 -6.06
N ARG A 138 -10.36 -7.06 -5.76
CA ARG A 138 -8.92 -6.88 -5.49
C ARG A 138 -8.47 -7.71 -4.30
N VAL A 139 -9.21 -7.73 -3.19
CA VAL A 139 -8.85 -8.51 -1.99
C VAL A 139 -8.85 -10.01 -2.30
N MET A 140 -9.87 -10.51 -2.99
CA MET A 140 -9.94 -11.93 -3.37
C MET A 140 -8.80 -12.32 -4.33
N ALA A 141 -8.50 -11.47 -5.31
CA ALA A 141 -7.38 -11.68 -6.22
C ALA A 141 -6.02 -11.65 -5.49
N ASP A 142 -5.85 -10.72 -4.54
CA ASP A 142 -4.64 -10.58 -3.73
C ASP A 142 -4.36 -11.86 -2.92
N ILE A 143 -5.37 -12.37 -2.22
CA ILE A 143 -5.25 -13.63 -1.46
C ILE A 143 -4.88 -14.77 -2.40
N TYR A 144 -5.62 -14.95 -3.50
CA TYR A 144 -5.37 -16.03 -4.46
C TYR A 144 -3.94 -16.00 -5.02
N LEU A 145 -3.48 -14.84 -5.49
CA LEU A 145 -2.14 -14.70 -6.08
C LEU A 145 -1.04 -14.89 -5.04
N THR A 146 -1.22 -14.35 -3.83
CA THR A 146 -0.28 -14.52 -2.72
C THR A 146 -0.14 -16.00 -2.34
N GLN A 147 -1.27 -16.70 -2.17
CA GLN A 147 -1.27 -18.13 -1.84
C GLN A 147 -0.60 -18.96 -2.93
N ARG A 148 -0.88 -18.66 -4.21
CA ARG A 148 -0.23 -19.33 -5.34
C ARG A 148 1.29 -19.14 -5.32
N PHE A 149 1.76 -17.93 -5.00
CA PHE A 149 3.19 -17.64 -4.88
C PHE A 149 3.83 -18.43 -3.72
N ILE A 150 3.26 -18.34 -2.52
CA ILE A 150 3.77 -19.02 -1.32
C ILE A 150 3.85 -20.53 -1.54
N ILE A 151 2.80 -21.15 -2.10
CA ILE A 151 2.75 -22.60 -2.35
C ILE A 151 3.80 -22.99 -3.39
N ALA A 152 3.90 -22.26 -4.51
CA ALA A 152 4.90 -22.57 -5.55
C ALA A 152 6.33 -22.45 -5.01
N TRP A 153 6.58 -21.46 -4.16
CA TRP A 153 7.88 -21.27 -3.54
C TRP A 153 8.18 -22.37 -2.51
N ARG A 154 7.19 -22.75 -1.69
CA ARG A 154 7.30 -23.85 -0.72
C ARG A 154 7.64 -25.17 -1.41
N VAL A 155 6.89 -25.55 -2.45
CA VAL A 155 7.10 -26.79 -3.22
C VAL A 155 8.53 -26.83 -3.77
N TRP A 156 8.99 -25.72 -4.33
CA TRP A 156 10.35 -25.62 -4.87
C TRP A 156 11.41 -25.73 -3.77
N LEU A 157 11.25 -25.03 -2.65
CA LEU A 157 12.25 -24.98 -1.59
C LEU A 157 12.36 -26.32 -0.86
N THR A 158 11.23 -26.99 -0.63
CA THR A 158 11.21 -28.35 -0.07
C THR A 158 11.92 -29.34 -1.00
N ASP A 159 11.65 -29.32 -2.31
CA ASP A 159 12.32 -30.20 -3.27
C ASP A 159 13.83 -29.94 -3.34
N HIS A 160 14.23 -28.67 -3.37
CA HIS A 160 15.63 -28.27 -3.42
C HIS A 160 16.42 -28.71 -2.17
N LEU A 161 15.90 -28.42 -0.98
CA LEU A 161 16.57 -28.78 0.28
C LEU A 161 16.55 -30.30 0.54
N THR A 162 15.50 -31.01 0.12
CA THR A 162 15.46 -32.47 0.23
C THR A 162 16.50 -33.13 -0.68
N LYS A 163 16.68 -32.60 -1.90
CA LYS A 163 17.72 -33.11 -2.81
C LYS A 163 19.12 -32.88 -2.26
N ASP A 164 19.40 -31.68 -1.74
CA ASP A 164 20.70 -31.36 -1.12
C ASP A 164 21.00 -32.28 0.08
N TRP A 165 19.99 -32.58 0.90
CA TRP A 165 20.14 -33.47 2.06
C TRP A 165 20.37 -34.94 1.69
N LEU A 166 19.79 -35.42 0.58
CA LEU A 166 19.98 -36.79 0.10
C LEU A 166 21.25 -36.96 -0.75
N ASP A 167 21.75 -35.88 -1.34
CA ASP A 167 22.94 -35.92 -2.18
C ASP A 167 24.20 -36.25 -1.39
N GLY A 168 25.13 -36.98 -2.01
CA GLY A 168 26.42 -37.33 -1.42
C GLY A 168 26.36 -38.07 -0.07
N ARG A 169 25.19 -38.66 0.28
CA ARG A 169 24.88 -39.23 1.60
C ARG A 169 25.05 -38.22 2.74
N ALA A 170 24.70 -36.95 2.53
CA ALA A 170 24.82 -35.90 3.55
C ALA A 170 24.09 -36.28 4.85
N TYR A 171 22.88 -36.85 4.75
CA TYR A 171 22.13 -37.40 5.90
C TYR A 171 22.92 -38.35 6.82
N TYR A 172 23.92 -39.07 6.29
CA TYR A 172 24.79 -39.95 7.07
C TYR A 172 26.09 -39.25 7.50
N ARG A 173 26.64 -38.39 6.65
CA ARG A 173 27.88 -37.65 6.92
C ARG A 173 27.71 -36.62 8.04
N ASP A 174 26.50 -36.08 8.20
CA ASP A 174 26.15 -35.14 9.27
C ASP A 174 26.30 -35.74 10.67
N LEU A 175 26.43 -37.06 10.82
CA LEU A 175 26.72 -37.72 12.10
C LEU A 175 28.19 -37.58 12.54
N PHE A 176 29.08 -37.19 11.63
CA PHE A 176 30.54 -37.19 11.85
C PHE A 176 31.17 -35.80 11.85
N ILE A 177 30.35 -34.75 11.88
CA ILE A 177 30.79 -33.35 11.99
C ILE A 177 30.64 -32.86 13.44
N ASP A 178 31.47 -31.89 13.83
CA ASP A 178 31.50 -31.38 15.21
C ASP A 178 30.18 -30.70 15.63
N GLU A 179 29.52 -30.00 14.71
CA GLU A 179 28.20 -29.38 14.90
C GLU A 179 27.15 -30.14 14.09
N THR A 180 26.49 -31.11 14.72
CA THR A 180 25.42 -31.88 14.09
C THR A 180 24.11 -31.08 14.02
N ILE A 181 23.29 -31.37 13.01
CA ILE A 181 21.97 -30.75 12.84
C ILE A 181 20.92 -31.64 13.49
N ASP A 182 20.17 -31.10 14.45
CA ASP A 182 19.07 -31.81 15.08
C ASP A 182 17.79 -31.75 14.22
N ASN A 183 17.09 -32.88 14.12
CA ASN A 183 15.82 -33.07 13.39
C ASN A 183 15.75 -32.39 12.01
N PRO A 184 16.65 -32.72 11.07
CA PRO A 184 16.71 -32.07 9.75
C PRO A 184 15.41 -32.23 8.94
N ASP A 185 14.70 -33.34 9.12
CA ASP A 185 13.40 -33.60 8.52
C ASP A 185 12.32 -32.64 9.05
N GLN A 186 12.30 -32.38 10.36
CA GLN A 186 11.37 -31.42 10.95
C GLN A 186 11.64 -30.01 10.44
N ARG A 187 12.93 -29.62 10.34
CA ARG A 187 13.32 -28.32 9.77
C ARG A 187 12.85 -28.17 8.32
N ILE A 188 13.01 -29.19 7.49
CA ILE A 188 12.53 -29.17 6.10
C ILE A 188 10.99 -29.08 6.05
N GLN A 189 10.26 -29.76 6.94
CA GLN A 189 8.80 -29.76 6.90
C GLN A 189 8.16 -28.50 7.47
N GLN A 190 8.62 -28.04 8.63
CA GLN A 190 7.98 -26.97 9.42
C GLN A 190 8.60 -25.60 9.13
N ASP A 191 9.93 -25.48 9.13
CA ASP A 191 10.58 -24.17 9.02
C ASP A 191 10.42 -23.59 7.61
N ILE A 192 10.35 -24.44 6.57
CA ILE A 192 10.08 -23.99 5.20
C ILE A 192 8.70 -23.33 5.09
N ASP A 193 7.68 -23.82 5.80
CA ASP A 193 6.35 -23.23 5.80
C ASP A 193 6.39 -21.81 6.38
N ILE A 194 7.01 -21.66 7.54
CA ILE A 194 7.17 -20.37 8.23
C ILE A 194 8.00 -19.40 7.37
N PHE A 195 9.11 -19.90 6.82
CA PHE A 195 10.03 -19.11 6.00
C PHE A 195 9.38 -18.59 4.71
N THR A 196 8.63 -19.44 4.01
CA THR A 196 7.98 -19.07 2.74
C THR A 196 6.68 -18.29 2.91
N ALA A 197 6.01 -18.42 4.06
CA ALA A 197 4.82 -17.62 4.38
C ALA A 197 5.14 -16.12 4.41
N GLY A 198 6.30 -15.72 4.94
CA GLY A 198 6.75 -14.34 4.97
C GLY A 198 5.94 -13.42 5.91
N VAL A 199 5.12 -13.99 6.79
CA VAL A 199 4.23 -13.28 7.76
C VAL A 199 4.84 -13.23 9.17
N GLY A 200 6.11 -13.59 9.32
CA GLY A 200 6.83 -13.59 10.60
C GLY A 200 7.16 -15.01 11.06
N GLY A 201 6.89 -15.32 12.33
CA GLY A 201 7.25 -16.60 12.95
C GLY A 201 6.16 -17.68 12.89
N THR A 202 5.11 -17.49 12.08
CA THR A 202 3.97 -18.43 12.01
C THR A 202 3.85 -19.06 10.62
N PRO A 203 3.31 -20.30 10.52
CA PRO A 203 3.04 -20.95 9.24
C PRO A 203 2.05 -20.17 8.37
N ASN A 204 1.96 -20.55 7.09
CA ASN A 204 1.02 -19.90 6.17
C ASN A 204 -0.44 -20.16 6.56
N ALA A 205 -1.26 -19.11 6.57
CA ALA A 205 -2.70 -19.18 6.73
C ALA A 205 -3.39 -18.87 5.39
N PRO A 206 -4.50 -19.54 5.02
CA PRO A 206 -5.20 -19.31 3.75
C PRO A 206 -5.72 -17.89 3.55
N SER A 207 -5.92 -17.14 4.64
CA SER A 207 -6.33 -15.74 4.62
C SER A 207 -5.18 -14.75 4.42
N ASN A 208 -3.93 -15.22 4.40
CA ASN A 208 -2.78 -14.34 4.19
C ASN A 208 -2.82 -13.76 2.77
N GLY A 209 -2.85 -12.44 2.71
CA GLY A 209 -2.65 -11.66 1.49
C GLY A 209 -1.28 -10.99 1.46
N THR A 210 -1.05 -10.20 0.43
CA THR A 210 0.23 -9.55 0.20
C THR A 210 0.57 -8.58 1.35
N GLY A 211 -0.43 -7.84 1.86
CA GLY A 211 -0.25 -6.88 2.97
C GLY A 211 0.16 -7.52 4.31
N SER A 212 -0.06 -8.83 4.49
CA SER A 212 0.37 -9.55 5.69
C SER A 212 1.85 -9.92 5.67
N THR A 213 2.48 -9.94 4.49
CA THR A 213 3.90 -10.27 4.38
C THR A 213 4.75 -9.09 4.83
N LEU A 214 5.90 -9.35 5.46
CA LEU A 214 6.76 -8.29 6.00
C LEU A 214 7.22 -7.29 4.94
N LEU A 215 7.64 -7.79 3.77
CA LEU A 215 8.15 -6.95 2.68
C LEU A 215 7.07 -6.02 2.13
N PHE A 216 5.93 -6.58 1.73
CA PHE A 216 4.88 -5.80 1.09
C PHE A 216 4.05 -5.00 2.08
N GLY A 217 3.88 -5.50 3.32
CA GLY A 217 3.29 -4.75 4.42
C GLY A 217 4.09 -3.49 4.76
N ALA A 218 5.43 -3.57 4.78
CA ALA A 218 6.27 -2.38 4.97
C ALA A 218 6.08 -1.34 3.85
N VAL A 219 6.04 -1.79 2.59
CA VAL A 219 5.74 -0.91 1.45
C VAL A 219 4.36 -0.27 1.59
N GLN A 220 3.34 -1.07 1.93
CA GLN A 220 1.98 -0.59 2.15
C GLN A 220 1.95 0.50 3.24
N SER A 221 2.62 0.30 4.37
CA SER A 221 2.69 1.26 5.47
C SER A 221 3.34 2.57 5.03
N ILE A 222 4.48 2.52 4.32
CA ILE A 222 5.18 3.74 3.86
C ILE A 222 4.31 4.55 2.89
N ILE A 223 3.75 3.89 1.87
CA ILE A 223 2.87 4.57 0.90
C ILE A 223 1.62 5.11 1.59
N SER A 224 1.06 4.37 2.54
CA SER A 224 -0.11 4.81 3.31
C SER A 224 0.20 6.06 4.12
N VAL A 225 1.30 6.10 4.87
CA VAL A 225 1.69 7.28 5.65
C VAL A 225 1.81 8.50 4.74
N ILE A 226 2.54 8.40 3.63
CA ILE A 226 2.71 9.51 2.68
C ILE A 226 1.36 9.96 2.12
N SER A 227 0.51 9.01 1.73
CA SER A 227 -0.79 9.30 1.10
C SER A 227 -1.77 9.94 2.08
N PHE A 228 -1.87 9.41 3.31
CA PHE A 228 -2.78 9.93 4.33
C PHE A 228 -2.29 11.27 4.89
N THR A 229 -0.98 11.49 5.01
CA THR A 229 -0.44 12.82 5.32
C THR A 229 -0.88 13.84 4.27
N ALA A 230 -0.82 13.48 2.98
CA ALA A 230 -1.30 14.35 1.91
C ALA A 230 -2.82 14.58 1.96
N ILE A 231 -3.63 13.56 2.25
CA ILE A 231 -5.09 13.72 2.40
C ILE A 231 -5.41 14.69 3.54
N LEU A 232 -4.83 14.47 4.72
CA LEU A 232 -5.08 15.32 5.89
C LEU A 232 -4.71 16.78 5.60
N TRP A 233 -3.66 17.01 4.83
CA TRP A 233 -3.27 18.35 4.39
C TRP A 233 -4.25 19.00 3.40
N ASN A 234 -4.86 18.21 2.52
CA ASN A 234 -5.80 18.73 1.52
C ASN A 234 -7.22 18.90 2.08
N LEU A 235 -7.62 18.07 3.04
CA LEU A 235 -8.92 18.14 3.72
C LEU A 235 -8.90 18.99 4.99
N SER A 236 -7.73 19.42 5.48
CA SER A 236 -7.66 20.30 6.65
C SER A 236 -8.20 21.70 6.31
N GLY A 237 -9.23 22.11 7.04
CA GLY A 237 -9.73 23.48 7.00
C GLY A 237 -8.70 24.48 7.52
N THR A 238 -8.98 25.79 7.35
CA THR A 238 -8.17 26.85 7.97
C THR A 238 -8.27 26.76 9.49
N LEU A 239 -7.13 26.58 10.17
CA LEU A 239 -7.04 26.63 11.63
C LEU A 239 -6.86 28.09 12.05
N ASN A 240 -7.89 28.67 12.66
CA ASN A 240 -7.77 29.97 13.32
C ASN A 240 -7.23 29.75 14.74
N ILE A 241 -5.94 30.01 14.92
CA ILE A 241 -5.28 29.96 16.22
C ILE A 241 -4.96 31.41 16.60
N TRP A 242 -5.53 31.90 17.72
CA TRP A 242 -5.30 33.26 18.24
C TRP A 242 -5.54 34.40 17.22
N GLY A 243 -6.59 34.30 16.40
CA GLY A 243 -6.94 35.33 15.42
C GLY A 243 -6.06 35.36 14.16
N VAL A 244 -5.06 34.47 14.08
CA VAL A 244 -4.28 34.23 12.86
C VAL A 244 -4.87 33.03 12.14
N SER A 245 -5.37 33.27 10.92
CA SER A 245 -5.86 32.23 10.03
C SER A 245 -4.68 31.49 9.42
N PHE A 246 -4.30 30.36 10.00
CA PHE A 246 -3.41 29.44 9.32
C PHE A 246 -4.24 28.65 8.30
N PRO A 247 -3.89 28.69 7.01
CA PRO A 247 -4.38 27.67 6.08
C PRO A 247 -4.07 26.31 6.70
N GLY A 248 -4.98 25.33 6.60
CA GLY A 248 -4.72 23.95 7.07
C GLY A 248 -3.43 23.35 6.49
N GLN A 249 -2.90 23.97 5.42
CA GLN A 249 -1.59 23.81 4.83
C GLN A 249 -0.40 24.35 5.68
N CYS A 250 -0.53 24.59 6.99
CA CYS A 250 0.55 25.14 7.83
C CYS A 250 0.63 24.54 9.24
N SER A 251 -0.12 23.48 9.57
CA SER A 251 -0.09 22.89 10.92
C SER A 251 0.68 21.57 10.94
N GLY A 252 1.98 21.63 11.20
CA GLY A 252 2.88 20.48 11.41
C GLY A 252 4.31 20.93 11.77
N PRO A 253 5.25 20.00 12.03
CA PRO A 253 6.62 20.34 12.48
C PRO A 253 7.49 21.05 11.42
N PHE A 254 6.94 21.32 10.23
CA PHE A 254 7.61 21.98 9.10
C PHE A 254 7.30 23.49 9.00
N LEU A 255 7.06 24.14 10.14
CA LEU A 255 6.87 25.60 10.27
C LEU A 255 8.03 26.42 9.67
N VAL A 256 9.22 25.82 9.54
CA VAL A 256 10.45 26.49 9.07
C VAL A 256 10.45 26.78 7.57
N MET A 257 9.66 26.07 6.76
CA MET A 257 9.70 26.23 5.29
C MET A 257 8.75 27.30 4.73
N CYS A 258 7.79 27.77 5.53
CA CYS A 258 6.82 28.81 5.12
C CYS A 258 7.26 30.25 5.43
N SER A 259 8.44 30.48 6.02
CA SER A 259 8.94 31.83 6.31
C SER A 259 9.63 32.52 5.12
N LEU A 260 9.71 31.90 3.95
CA LEU A 260 10.25 32.56 2.76
C LEU A 260 9.17 33.45 2.11
N PRO A 261 9.35 34.77 2.07
CA PRO A 261 8.39 35.66 1.45
C PRO A 261 8.33 35.36 -0.05
N ARG A 262 7.16 34.93 -0.52
CA ARG A 262 6.84 34.91 -1.95
C ARG A 262 6.84 36.36 -2.42
N SER A 263 7.87 36.78 -3.13
CA SER A 263 7.91 38.06 -3.83
C SER A 263 6.73 38.12 -4.81
N SER A 264 5.79 39.03 -4.55
CA SER A 264 4.73 39.40 -5.47
C SER A 264 5.34 39.98 -6.75
N PRO A 265 4.83 39.65 -7.95
CA PRO A 265 5.13 40.44 -9.13
C PRO A 265 4.35 41.75 -9.01
N SER A 266 5.08 42.87 -8.91
CA SER A 266 4.54 44.21 -8.98
C SER A 266 3.83 44.42 -10.32
N SER A 267 2.55 44.80 -10.27
CA SER A 267 1.86 45.44 -11.38
C SER A 267 2.54 46.77 -11.68
N SER A 268 3.35 46.84 -12.74
CA SER A 268 3.74 48.09 -13.36
C SER A 268 2.73 48.39 -14.47
N GLY A 269 1.96 49.46 -14.28
CA GLY A 269 1.22 50.07 -15.38
C GLY A 269 2.17 50.81 -16.30
N VAL A 270 1.94 50.74 -17.60
CA VAL A 270 2.46 51.66 -18.62
C VAL A 270 1.42 51.73 -19.75
N HIS A 271 0.88 52.94 -19.92
CA HIS A 271 0.16 53.56 -21.05
C HIS A 271 -1.07 52.89 -21.67
#